data_AF-W5ZMW9-F1
#
_entry.id   AF-W5ZMW9-F1
#
_cell.length_a   1.000
_cell.length_b   1.000
_cell.length_c   1.000
_cell.angle_alpha   90.00
_cell.angle_beta   90.00
_cell.angle_gamma   90.00
#
_symmetry.space_group_name_H-M   'P 1'
#
loop_
_entity.id
_entity.type
_entity.pdbx_description
1 polymer ?
#
loop_
_entity_poly.entity_id
_entity_poly.type
_entity_poly.pdbx_seq_one_letter_code
_entity_poly.pdbx_strand_id
1 'polypeptide(L)'
;WKGRLTWNGSKDLQDVSISITNVTLNDSGIYKCEVLRQFVFDFYVPSFTKSKTIKLEVREKASQDTTALYSEIMMYVLLVFLTFWLLVEMIYCYRKISKSDEQTQDNATDYLAIPSENRENPGAPVME
;
A
#
# COMPACT_ATOMS: atom_id res chain seq x y z
N TRP A 1 -29.42 23.87 23.08
CA TRP A 1 -29.21 24.06 21.62
C TRP A 1 -29.15 25.52 21.16
N LYS A 2 -29.98 26.46 21.68
CA LYS A 2 -30.05 27.85 21.19
C LYS A 2 -28.66 28.52 21.14
N GLY A 3 -28.25 28.95 19.94
CA GLY A 3 -26.99 29.67 19.70
C GLY A 3 -25.74 28.80 19.45
N ARG A 4 -25.79 27.48 19.68
CA ARG A 4 -24.63 26.58 19.49
C ARG A 4 -24.62 25.88 18.12
N LEU A 5 -25.79 25.75 17.48
CA LEU A 5 -25.96 25.06 16.22
C LEU A 5 -25.78 26.02 15.04
N THR A 6 -24.90 25.70 14.10
CA THR A 6 -24.72 26.43 12.85
C THR A 6 -25.00 25.54 11.66
N TRP A 7 -25.64 26.09 10.63
CA TRP A 7 -25.87 25.39 9.37
C TRP A 7 -24.63 25.50 8.48
N ASN A 8 -24.17 24.37 7.94
CA ASN A 8 -23.00 24.30 7.05
C ASN A 8 -23.30 23.52 5.75
N GLY A 9 -24.56 23.27 5.44
CA GLY A 9 -24.97 22.54 4.23
C GLY A 9 -25.13 23.43 3.00
N SER A 10 -25.30 22.79 1.85
CA SER A 10 -25.49 23.45 0.56
C SER A 10 -26.93 23.94 0.36
N LYS A 11 -27.10 25.00 -0.45
CA LYS A 11 -28.40 25.60 -0.77
C LYS A 11 -29.31 24.64 -1.57
N ASP A 12 -28.72 23.76 -2.34
CA ASP A 12 -29.42 22.74 -3.14
C ASP A 12 -29.85 21.51 -2.33
N LEU A 13 -29.62 21.53 -1.00
CA LEU A 13 -29.92 20.45 -0.07
C LEU A 13 -29.19 19.13 -0.41
N GLN A 14 -28.17 19.15 -1.27
CA GLN A 14 -27.34 17.97 -1.58
C GLN A 14 -26.48 17.58 -0.39
N ASP A 15 -25.88 18.57 0.26
CA ASP A 15 -25.21 18.45 1.55
C ASP A 15 -26.06 19.10 2.64
N VAL A 16 -26.40 18.33 3.67
CA VAL A 16 -27.19 18.76 4.82
C VAL A 16 -26.36 18.50 6.08
N SER A 17 -25.48 19.45 6.37
CA SER A 17 -24.53 19.39 7.48
C SER A 17 -24.80 20.49 8.50
N ILE A 18 -24.72 20.14 9.78
CA ILE A 18 -24.83 21.07 10.91
C ILE A 18 -23.55 20.97 11.75
N SER A 19 -23.09 22.09 12.29
CA SER A 19 -21.98 22.15 13.21
C SER A 19 -22.49 22.53 14.60
N ILE A 20 -21.96 21.86 15.62
CA ILE A 20 -22.28 22.10 17.04
C ILE A 20 -21.03 22.68 17.68
N THR A 21 -21.11 23.93 18.13
CA THR A 21 -20.05 24.59 18.89
C THR A 21 -20.19 24.28 20.39
N ASN A 22 -19.05 24.19 21.10
CA ASN A 22 -19.01 23.87 22.53
C ASN A 22 -19.79 22.59 22.86
N VAL A 23 -19.32 21.46 22.33
CA VAL A 23 -19.92 20.13 22.53
C VAL A 23 -19.74 19.69 23.98
N THR A 24 -20.79 19.13 24.57
CA THR A 24 -20.83 18.62 25.95
C THR A 24 -21.30 17.15 25.96
N LEU A 25 -21.05 16.42 27.05
CA LEU A 25 -21.45 15.00 27.17
C LEU A 25 -22.96 14.79 26.98
N ASN A 26 -23.77 15.80 27.34
CA ASN A 26 -25.23 15.80 27.18
C ASN A 26 -25.71 15.88 25.73
N ASP A 27 -24.83 16.24 24.79
CA ASP A 27 -25.15 16.25 23.37
C ASP A 27 -25.09 14.83 22.75
N SER A 28 -24.70 13.81 23.53
CA SER A 28 -24.75 12.40 23.11
C SER A 28 -26.18 11.92 22.93
N GLY A 29 -26.47 11.24 21.82
CA GLY A 29 -27.81 10.77 21.52
C GLY A 29 -27.99 10.31 20.08
N ILE A 30 -29.24 10.15 19.69
CA ILE A 30 -29.62 9.76 18.33
C ILE A 30 -30.24 10.98 17.64
N TYR A 31 -29.61 11.40 16.56
CA TYR A 31 -30.03 12.51 15.73
C TYR A 31 -30.74 11.97 14.50
N LYS A 32 -31.91 12.52 14.19
CA LYS A 32 -32.67 12.20 12.98
C LYS A 32 -32.67 13.42 12.08
N CYS A 33 -32.07 13.26 10.90
CA CYS A 33 -32.14 14.24 9.82
C CYS A 33 -33.29 13.86 8.89
N GLU A 34 -34.18 14.81 8.63
CA GLU A 34 -35.25 14.66 7.64
C GLU A 34 -35.09 15.77 6.60
N VAL A 35 -34.92 15.35 5.34
CA VAL A 35 -34.74 16.25 4.20
C VAL A 35 -35.93 16.08 3.28
N LEU A 36 -36.70 17.15 3.15
CA LEU A 36 -37.73 17.28 2.13
C LEU A 36 -37.12 18.01 0.92
N ARG A 37 -37.08 17.36 -0.23
CA ARG A 37 -36.73 18.00 -1.50
C ARG A 37 -37.95 18.07 -2.39
N GLN A 38 -38.14 19.22 -3.01
CA GLN A 38 -39.16 19.44 -4.03
C GLN A 38 -38.43 19.81 -5.32
N PHE A 39 -38.64 19.02 -6.37
CA PHE A 39 -38.08 19.31 -7.68
C PHE A 39 -39.15 20.01 -8.49
N VAL A 40 -38.81 21.11 -9.16
CA VAL A 40 -39.72 21.84 -10.03
C VAL A 40 -39.33 21.51 -11.45
N PHE A 41 -40.16 20.75 -12.16
CA PHE A 41 -40.05 20.51 -13.60
C PHE A 41 -41.19 21.22 -14.33
N ASP A 42 -41.06 21.39 -15.64
CA ASP A 42 -42.00 22.18 -16.46
C ASP A 42 -43.45 21.66 -16.41
N PHE A 43 -43.64 20.35 -16.19
CA PHE A 43 -44.95 19.69 -16.26
C PHE A 43 -45.41 19.05 -14.94
N TYR A 44 -44.53 18.94 -13.94
CA TYR A 44 -44.86 18.32 -12.65
C TYR A 44 -43.84 18.71 -11.57
N VAL A 45 -44.27 18.65 -10.30
CA VAL A 45 -43.45 19.07 -9.16
C VAL A 45 -43.41 17.95 -8.12
N PRO A 46 -42.52 16.94 -8.26
CA PRO A 46 -42.46 15.84 -7.32
C PRO A 46 -41.74 16.27 -6.04
N SER A 47 -42.18 15.69 -4.92
CA SER A 47 -41.52 15.85 -3.61
C SER A 47 -41.01 14.51 -3.10
N PHE A 48 -39.83 14.53 -2.49
CA PHE A 48 -39.18 13.36 -1.91
C PHE A 48 -38.70 13.68 -0.50
N THR A 49 -39.02 12.79 0.43
CA THR A 49 -38.51 12.84 1.79
C THR A 49 -37.45 11.77 1.99
N LYS A 50 -36.30 12.17 2.52
CA LYS A 50 -35.23 11.25 2.92
C LYS A 50 -34.93 11.46 4.40
N SER A 51 -34.91 10.36 5.14
CA SER A 51 -34.55 10.36 6.55
C SER A 51 -33.25 9.59 6.78
N LYS A 52 -32.40 10.13 7.65
CA LYS A 52 -31.15 9.50 8.09
C LYS A 52 -30.99 9.64 9.60
N THR A 53 -30.61 8.54 10.23
CA THR A 53 -30.40 8.48 11.67
C THR A 53 -28.90 8.38 11.94
N ILE A 54 -28.40 9.24 12.82
CA ILE A 54 -26.98 9.37 13.18
C ILE A 54 -26.89 9.20 14.68
N LYS A 55 -26.07 8.25 15.14
CA LYS A 55 -25.77 8.07 16.56
C LYS A 55 -24.53 8.88 16.89
N LEU A 56 -24.66 9.88 17.75
CA LEU A 56 -23.57 10.71 18.24
C LEU A 56 -23.22 10.30 19.67
N GLU A 57 -21.97 9.95 19.91
CA GLU A 57 -21.44 9.67 21.24
C GLU A 57 -20.28 10.65 21.51
N VAL A 58 -20.46 11.52 22.51
CA VAL A 58 -19.44 12.49 22.90
C VAL A 58 -18.54 11.84 23.96
N ARG A 59 -17.24 11.81 23.68
CA ARG A 59 -16.21 11.33 24.61
C ARG A 59 -15.26 12.47 24.95
N GLU A 60 -14.71 12.46 26.17
CA GLU A 60 -13.74 13.48 26.61
C GLU A 60 -12.43 13.42 25.84
N LYS A 61 -12.05 12.22 25.39
CA LYS A 61 -10.88 11.99 24.54
C LYS A 61 -11.34 11.39 23.22
N ALA A 62 -10.74 11.86 22.13
CA ALA A 62 -10.93 11.26 20.81
C ALA A 62 -10.55 9.78 20.89
N SER A 63 -11.47 8.90 20.49
CA SER A 63 -11.13 7.49 20.31
C SER A 63 -10.14 7.39 19.16
N GLN A 64 -9.03 6.67 19.37
CA GLN A 64 -8.17 6.32 18.26
C GLN A 64 -8.95 5.41 17.31
N ASP A 65 -8.98 5.76 16.03
CA ASP A 65 -9.58 4.91 15.01
C ASP A 65 -8.77 3.61 14.93
N THR A 66 -9.35 2.53 15.46
CA THR A 66 -8.74 1.21 15.45
C THR A 66 -8.40 0.76 14.03
N THR A 67 -9.21 1.18 13.06
CA THR A 67 -8.96 0.96 11.62
C THR A 67 -7.69 1.67 11.15
N ALA A 68 -7.45 2.92 11.58
CA ALA A 68 -6.26 3.67 11.19
C ALA A 68 -5.00 3.00 11.76
N LEU A 69 -4.99 2.67 13.06
CA LEU A 69 -3.90 1.94 13.69
C LEU A 69 -3.64 0.58 13.02
N TYR A 70 -4.71 -0.17 12.71
CA TYR A 70 -4.59 -1.45 12.02
C TYR A 70 -3.96 -1.29 10.63
N SER A 71 -4.40 -0.30 9.86
CA SER A 71 -3.86 -0.05 8.52
C SER A 71 -2.38 0.34 8.53
N GLU A 72 -1.95 1.10 9.54
CA GLU A 72 -0.55 1.47 9.73
C GLU A 72 0.31 0.25 10.06
N ILE A 73 -0.12 -0.58 11.01
CA ILE A 73 0.59 -1.81 11.38
C ILE A 73 0.68 -2.77 10.19
N MET A 74 -0.44 -2.98 9.48
CA MET A 74 -0.47 -3.85 8.30
C MET A 74 0.47 -3.36 7.21
N MET A 75 0.58 -2.05 6.99
CA MET A 75 1.54 -1.48 6.04
C MET A 75 2.97 -1.89 6.40
N TYR A 76 3.41 -1.69 7.65
CA TYR A 76 4.76 -2.05 8.07
C TYR A 76 5.03 -3.56 7.97
N VAL A 77 4.06 -4.39 8.36
CA VAL A 77 4.18 -5.85 8.27
C VAL A 77 4.41 -6.28 6.82
N LEU A 78 3.62 -5.78 5.88
CA LEU A 78 3.79 -6.08 4.47
C LEU A 78 5.14 -5.61 3.93
N LEU A 79 5.61 -4.43 4.31
CA LEU A 79 6.92 -3.91 3.91
C LEU A 79 8.07 -4.82 4.37
N VAL A 80 8.05 -5.27 5.62
CA VAL A 80 9.09 -6.17 6.16
C VAL A 80 9.07 -7.52 5.44
N PHE A 81 7.91 -8.11 5.23
CA PHE A 81 7.80 -9.38 4.51
C PHE A 81 8.27 -9.28 3.06
N LEU A 82 7.83 -8.24 2.34
CA LEU A 82 8.22 -8.05 0.94
C LEU A 82 9.72 -7.75 0.79
N THR A 83 10.29 -6.92 1.66
CA THR A 83 11.73 -6.65 1.63
C THR A 83 12.56 -7.89 1.96
N PHE A 84 12.18 -8.67 2.96
CA PHE A 84 12.84 -9.94 3.27
C PHE A 84 12.75 -10.92 2.10
N TRP A 85 11.57 -11.05 1.49
CA TRP A 85 11.38 -11.88 0.30
C TRP A 85 12.29 -11.46 -0.85
N LEU A 86 12.35 -10.15 -1.14
CA LEU A 86 13.24 -9.61 -2.16
C LEU A 86 14.71 -9.88 -1.85
N LEU A 87 15.15 -9.74 -0.59
CA LEU A 87 16.52 -10.05 -0.20
C LEU A 87 16.85 -11.53 -0.42
N VAL A 88 15.92 -12.43 -0.10
CA VAL A 88 16.08 -13.87 -0.36
C VAL A 88 16.24 -14.14 -1.86
N GLU A 89 15.38 -13.56 -2.70
CA GLU A 89 15.49 -13.67 -4.16
C GLU A 89 16.81 -13.09 -4.69
N MET A 90 17.23 -11.93 -4.19
CA MET A 90 18.51 -11.31 -4.56
C MET A 90 19.71 -12.20 -4.21
N ILE A 91 19.73 -12.78 -3.01
CA ILE A 91 20.79 -13.72 -2.59
C ILE A 91 20.75 -15.00 -3.41
N TYR A 92 19.56 -15.53 -3.67
CA TYR A 92 19.37 -16.75 -4.46
C TYR A 92 19.87 -16.57 -5.91
N CYS A 93 19.43 -15.51 -6.57
CA CYS A 93 19.86 -15.15 -7.92
C CYS A 93 21.37 -14.86 -7.97
N TYR A 94 21.90 -14.12 -7.00
CA TYR A 94 23.33 -13.83 -6.90
C TYR A 94 24.16 -15.12 -6.81
N ARG A 95 23.81 -16.02 -5.88
CA ARG A 95 24.49 -17.31 -5.73
C ARG A 95 24.38 -18.18 -6.98
N LYS A 96 23.23 -18.19 -7.63
CA LYS A 96 23.01 -18.97 -8.85
C LYS A 96 23.88 -18.45 -10.00
N ILE A 97 23.92 -17.14 -10.22
CA ILE A 97 24.73 -16.51 -11.26
C ILE A 97 26.22 -16.73 -11.01
N SER A 98 26.68 -16.53 -9.77
CA SER A 98 28.08 -16.77 -9.38
C SER A 98 28.53 -18.19 -9.69
N LYS A 99 27.71 -19.20 -9.38
CA LYS A 99 28.02 -20.60 -9.73
C LYS A 99 28.08 -20.86 -11.23
N SER A 100 27.22 -20.22 -12.02
CA SER A 100 27.27 -20.36 -13.49
C SER A 100 28.47 -19.64 -14.10
N ASP A 101 28.94 -18.54 -13.50
CA ASP A 101 30.08 -17.77 -13.99
C ASP A 101 31.40 -18.54 -13.79
N GLU A 102 31.59 -19.14 -12.61
CA GLU A 102 32.71 -20.05 -12.31
C GLU A 102 32.75 -21.24 -13.29
N GLN A 103 31.60 -21.88 -13.55
CA GLN A 103 31.51 -23.02 -14.48
C GLN A 103 31.78 -22.62 -15.94
N THR A 104 31.43 -21.40 -16.34
CA THR A 104 31.69 -20.89 -17.70
C THR A 104 33.16 -20.54 -17.88
N GLN A 105 33.80 -20.00 -16.84
CA GLN A 105 35.24 -19.72 -16.85
C GLN A 105 36.07 -21.00 -16.87
N ASP A 106 35.76 -22.00 -16.02
CA ASP A 106 36.46 -23.30 -16.00
C ASP A 106 36.37 -24.02 -17.35
N ASN A 107 35.17 -24.08 -17.95
CA ASN A 107 34.98 -24.65 -19.29
C ASN A 107 35.80 -23.89 -20.35
N ALA A 108 35.83 -22.56 -20.33
CA ALA A 108 36.61 -21.77 -21.29
C ALA A 108 38.13 -21.95 -21.12
N THR A 109 38.63 -22.10 -19.89
CA THR A 109 40.04 -22.41 -19.63
C THR A 109 40.43 -23.82 -20.03
N ASP A 110 39.54 -24.82 -19.91
CA ASP A 110 39.78 -26.19 -20.38
C ASP A 110 39.98 -26.25 -21.91
N TYR A 111 39.24 -25.43 -22.67
CA TYR A 111 39.45 -25.30 -24.12
C TYR A 111 40.72 -24.52 -24.52
N LEU A 112 41.30 -23.72 -23.62
CA LEU A 112 42.49 -22.90 -23.88
C LEU A 112 43.78 -23.51 -23.32
N ALA A 113 43.71 -24.65 -22.63
CA ALA A 113 44.89 -25.39 -22.20
C ALA A 113 45.59 -26.02 -23.43
N ILE A 114 46.53 -25.26 -24.01
CA ILE A 114 47.47 -25.77 -25.01
C ILE A 114 48.34 -26.85 -24.33
N PRO A 115 48.33 -28.12 -24.77
CA PRO A 115 49.30 -29.09 -24.27
C PRO A 115 50.69 -28.61 -24.70
N SER A 116 51.54 -28.29 -23.73
CA SER A 116 52.93 -27.89 -23.98
C SER A 116 53.76 -29.12 -24.35
N GLU A 117 53.63 -29.61 -25.57
CA GLU A 117 54.61 -30.50 -26.17
C GLU A 117 55.40 -29.71 -27.21
N ASN A 118 56.59 -29.26 -26.83
CA ASN A 118 57.60 -28.83 -27.79
C ASN A 118 59.00 -29.06 -27.20
N ARG A 119 59.71 -30.07 -27.72
CA ARG A 119 60.98 -29.91 -28.45
C ARG A 119 61.73 -31.24 -28.49
N GLU A 120 61.62 -31.96 -29.61
CA GLU A 120 62.64 -32.92 -30.02
C GLU A 120 63.10 -32.55 -31.43
N ASN A 121 64.36 -32.14 -31.56
CA ASN A 121 65.06 -31.92 -32.83
C ASN A 121 66.56 -32.12 -32.56
N PRO A 122 67.41 -32.36 -33.58
CA PRO A 122 67.62 -33.64 -34.26
C PRO A 122 69.09 -34.12 -34.18
N GLY A 123 69.31 -35.43 -34.34
CA GLY A 123 70.48 -35.99 -35.07
C GLY A 123 71.90 -35.99 -34.47
N ALA A 124 72.31 -37.21 -34.05
CA ALA A 124 73.62 -37.87 -34.26
C ALA A 124 74.87 -37.41 -33.45
N PRO A 125 75.99 -38.19 -33.36
CA PRO A 125 76.30 -39.57 -33.83
C PRO A 125 77.06 -40.51 -32.82
N VAL A 126 76.93 -41.84 -33.04
CA VAL A 126 77.97 -42.92 -33.16
C VAL A 126 79.00 -43.27 -32.02
N MET A 127 79.10 -44.60 -31.77
CA MET A 127 80.18 -45.47 -31.21
C MET A 127 80.55 -45.33 -29.73
N GLU A 128 80.84 -46.39 -28.95
CA GLU A 128 81.25 -47.79 -29.22
C GLU A 128 80.39 -48.83 -28.49
#